data_AF-A0AAV7MYR4-F1
#
_entry.id   AF-A0AAV7MYR4-F1
#
_cell.length_a   1.000
_cell.length_b   1.000
_cell.length_c   1.000
_cell.angle_alpha   90.00
_cell.angle_beta   90.00
_cell.angle_gamma   90.00
#
_symmetry.space_group_name_H-M   'P 1'
#
loop_
_entity.id
_entity.type
_entity.pdbx_description
1 polymer ?
#
loop_
_entity_poly.entity_id
_entity_poly.type
_entity_poly.pdbx_seq_one_letter_code
_entity_poly.pdbx_strand_id
1 'polypeptide(L)' 'EILKRKTSGGDCPSHIPNIPGSKRDTHFCAVCSDYASGYHYGVWSCEGCKAFFKRSI' A
#
# COMPACT_ATOMS: atom_id res chain seq x y z
N GLU A 1 -2.10 34.49 -4.87
CA GLU A 1 -1.62 33.36 -4.05
C GLU A 1 -1.99 32.02 -4.70
N ILE A 2 -1.03 31.49 -5.47
CA ILE A 2 -1.17 30.40 -6.43
C ILE A 2 -1.26 29.04 -5.72
N LEU A 3 -2.26 28.24 -6.12
CA LEU A 3 -2.40 26.78 -6.03
C LEU A 3 -1.30 26.04 -5.24
N LYS A 4 -1.52 25.78 -3.94
CA LYS A 4 -0.85 24.64 -3.28
C LYS A 4 -1.89 23.57 -2.96
N ARG A 5 -2.10 22.72 -3.95
CA ARG A 5 -2.63 21.36 -3.79
C ARG A 5 -1.98 20.72 -2.56
N LYS A 6 -2.79 20.37 -1.56
CA LYS A 6 -2.45 19.29 -0.64
C LYS A 6 -3.20 18.04 -1.08
N THR A 7 -2.68 17.41 -2.13
CA THR A 7 -2.94 15.99 -2.35
C THR A 7 -2.06 15.28 -1.32
N SER A 8 -2.65 14.88 -0.21
CA SER A 8 -1.97 14.06 0.80
C SER A 8 -2.90 12.92 1.14
N GLY A 9 -2.81 11.89 0.30
CA GLY A 9 -3.52 10.62 0.42
C GLY A 9 -3.24 9.66 -0.74
N GLY A 10 -2.16 9.90 -1.49
CA GLY A 10 -1.81 9.19 -2.71
C GLY A 10 -0.53 9.77 -3.30
N ASP A 11 0.57 9.61 -2.57
CA ASP A 11 1.89 9.69 -3.20
C ASP A 11 2.70 8.47 -2.75
N CYS A 12 3.12 7.76 -3.78
CA CYS A 12 3.83 6.51 -3.82
C CYS A 12 5.08 6.56 -2.93
N PRO A 13 5.46 5.49 -2.21
CA PRO A 13 6.81 5.40 -1.69
C PRO A 13 7.76 5.05 -2.84
N SER A 14 8.15 6.06 -3.62
CA SER A 14 9.44 6.06 -4.30
C SER A 14 10.54 6.27 -3.26
N HIS A 15 10.72 5.33 -2.32
CA HIS A 15 11.82 5.41 -1.37
C HIS A 15 12.57 4.09 -1.28
N ILE A 16 13.39 3.86 -2.31
CA ILE A 16 14.59 3.03 -2.19
C ILE A 16 15.81 3.96 -2.20
N PRO A 17 16.33 4.39 -1.05
CA PRO A 17 17.77 4.36 -0.85
C PRO A 17 18.13 2.89 -0.64
N ASN A 18 18.80 2.36 -1.64
CA ASN A 18 19.40 1.02 -1.71
C ASN A 18 20.29 0.78 -0.47
N ILE A 19 19.74 0.18 0.60
CA ILE A 19 20.49 -0.23 1.79
C ILE A 19 20.66 -1.76 1.72
N PRO A 20 21.86 -2.26 1.37
CA PRO A 20 22.14 -3.69 1.35
C PRO A 20 22.29 -4.19 2.79
N GLY A 21 21.18 -4.53 3.46
CA GLY A 21 21.28 -5.06 4.82
C GLY A 21 19.99 -5.38 5.57
N SER A 22 18.81 -4.98 5.09
CA SER A 22 17.56 -5.39 5.72
C SER A 22 16.49 -5.58 4.67
N LYS A 23 16.41 -6.81 4.15
CA LYS A 23 15.24 -7.30 3.41
C LYS A 23 14.07 -7.35 4.38
N ARG A 24 13.48 -6.20 4.68
CA ARG A 24 12.12 -6.17 5.23
C ARG A 24 11.26 -6.61 4.05
N ASP A 25 10.83 -7.87 4.07
CA ASP A 25 9.90 -8.44 3.09
C ASP A 25 8.65 -7.54 3.05
N THR A 26 8.70 -6.59 2.11
CA THR A 26 7.70 -5.55 1.96
C THR A 26 6.69 -6.15 1.00
N HIS A 27 5.61 -6.72 1.55
CA HIS A 27 4.60 -7.38 0.73
C HIS A 27 3.64 -6.35 0.11
N PHE A 28 3.21 -6.64 -1.12
CA PHE A 28 2.31 -5.80 -1.88
C PHE A 28 0.93 -6.44 -2.01
N CYS A 29 -0.10 -5.60 -2.09
CA CYS A 29 -1.49 -6.01 -2.26
C CYS A 29 -1.66 -6.69 -3.61
N ALA A 30 -2.14 -7.93 -3.62
CA ALA A 30 -2.33 -8.70 -4.86
C ALA A 30 -3.45 -8.14 -5.77
N VAL A 31 -4.22 -7.16 -5.29
CA VAL A 31 -5.40 -6.61 -5.98
C VAL A 31 -5.09 -5.27 -6.64
N CYS A 32 -4.47 -4.35 -5.91
CA CYS A 32 -4.17 -2.99 -6.39
C CYS A 32 -2.67 -2.68 -6.44
N SER A 33 -1.80 -3.63 -6.08
CA SER A 33 -0.34 -3.47 -6.05
C SER A 33 0.20 -2.39 -5.10
N ASP A 34 -0.63 -1.94 -4.15
CA ASP A 34 -0.24 -1.00 -3.10
C ASP A 34 0.43 -1.73 -1.91
N TYR A 35 0.85 -1.03 -0.87
CA TYR A 35 1.46 -1.64 0.30
C TYR A 35 0.47 -2.57 1.03
N ALA A 36 0.83 -3.86 1.18
CA ALA A 36 -0.02 -4.77 1.93
C ALA A 36 0.13 -4.48 3.43
N SER A 37 -1.01 -4.28 4.09
CA SER A 37 -1.03 -4.15 5.55
C SER A 37 -0.86 -5.50 6.24
N GLY A 38 -1.16 -6.60 5.54
CA GLY A 38 -1.06 -7.95 6.09
C GLY A 38 -1.63 -9.02 5.16
N TYR A 39 -1.61 -10.26 5.66
CA TYR A 39 -2.22 -11.40 5.01
C TYR A 39 -3.69 -11.51 5.42
N HIS A 40 -4.58 -11.33 4.45
CA HIS A 40 -6.02 -11.32 4.68
C HIS A 40 -6.68 -12.27 3.68
N TYR A 41 -7.56 -13.14 4.17
CA TYR A 41 -8.29 -14.12 3.34
C TYR A 41 -7.39 -15.01 2.47
N GLY A 42 -6.16 -15.27 2.92
CA GLY A 42 -5.22 -16.11 2.19
C GLY A 42 -4.40 -15.39 1.12
N VAL A 43 -4.45 -14.05 1.04
CA VAL A 43 -3.64 -13.24 0.10
C VAL A 43 -3.12 -11.96 0.76
N TRP A 44 -2.03 -11.40 0.24
CA TRP A 44 -1.55 -10.07 0.66
C TRP A 44 -2.53 -8.99 0.19
N SER A 45 -3.06 -8.19 1.12
CA SER A 45 -4.03 -7.14 0.82
C SER A 45 -3.72 -5.84 1.56
N CYS A 46 -4.02 -4.70 0.94
CA CYS A 46 -4.02 -3.39 1.59
C CYS A 46 -5.32 -3.17 2.40
N GLU A 47 -5.36 -2.13 3.23
CA GLU A 47 -6.56 -1.80 4.02
C GLU A 47 -7.78 -1.45 3.15
N GLY A 48 -7.56 -0.82 1.99
CA GLY A 48 -8.63 -0.51 1.05
C GLY A 48 -9.30 -1.76 0.52
N CYS A 49 -8.53 -2.67 -0.09
CA CYS A 49 -9.06 -3.91 -0.63
C CYS A 49 -9.69 -4.77 0.48
N LYS A 50 -9.06 -4.86 1.66
CA LYS A 50 -9.63 -5.56 2.83
C LYS A 50 -11.03 -5.08 3.20
N ALA A 51 -11.27 -3.77 3.19
CA ALA A 51 -12.57 -3.19 3.51
C ALA A 51 -13.62 -3.45 2.41
N PHE A 52 -13.20 -3.46 1.14
CA PHE A 52 -14.04 -3.82 0.01
C PHE A 52 -14.52 -5.27 0.08
N PHE A 53 -13.61 -6.23 0.28
CA PHE A 53 -13.99 -7.64 0.39
C PHE A 53 -14.95 -7.88 1.55
N LYS A 54 -14.77 -7.24 2.71
CA LYS A 54 -15.64 -7.46 3.88
C LYS A 54 -17.09 -6.97 3.73
N ARG A 55 -17.42 -6.20 2.68
CA ARG A 55 -18.75 -5.61 2.48
C ARG A 55 -19.49 -6.14 1.25
N SER A 56 -18.82 -6.93 0.41
CA SER A 56 -19.38 -7.50 -0.83
C SER A 56 -19.56 -9.02 -0.80
N ILE A 57 -19.39 -9.64 0.36
CA ILE A 57 -19.68 -11.06 0.64
C ILE A 57 -20.57 -11.15 1.87
#